data_AF-A0A7C4NNS6-F1
#
_entry.id   AF-A0A7C4NNS6-F1
#
_cell.length_a   1.000
_cell.length_b   1.000
_cell.length_c   1.000
_cell.angle_alpha   90.00
_cell.angle_beta   90.00
_cell.angle_gamma   90.00
#
_symmetry.space_group_name_H-M   'P 1'
#
loop_
_entity.id
_entity.type
_entity.pdbx_description
1 polymer ?
#
loop_
_entity_poly.entity_id
_entity_poly.type
_entity_poly.pdbx_seq_one_letter_code
_entity_poly.pdbx_strand_id
1 'polypeptide(L)'
;MTSRIKEVIEKTGFNREKPHLYILTSIIAPFEAITILMLMNIAVSSQNIEVIKSYIEVIKSSIRLSHFAVLMLGYVLGSTYLSYRATKLVKEHLFLSNLSTYAYAREKDDKERLLALFKSSLARSEIPSPITSLILNIITLGLFFPILLHILESNIRKHARSEETLFYNKSLTRETGFSTLLLDLSALLVTLFIYMIPRVLRFVRVFNKHIDTVHTGVKQYPYTQETIIEKPIESPLLGIALILLTISIHSLLSLLNISLIAGIGYVLALPALYTIYTLRNASIYKQIIVAYMIIYLILCSTILIGYIHSNASVPMAESFYKSTRDIHEKFGTDVSSYFEYIFMNNFVISASSIVSTINPVLLFHAIANTGVILGGLSFKLIVEKGLQTIIAMLLFLVWPHVLLELLSYGIFLVLAVNIDNWNWRRILIFFSTALLILIVAAFVESLTIVIGVKSL
;
A
#
# COMPACT_ATOMS: atom_id res chain seq x y z
N MET A 1 5.91 21.26 -42.82
CA MET A 1 4.79 21.44 -41.87
C MET A 1 3.93 22.57 -42.42
N THR A 2 2.69 22.29 -42.85
CA THR A 2 1.83 23.32 -43.45
C THR A 2 1.45 24.41 -42.44
N SER A 3 1.07 25.60 -42.92
CA SER A 3 0.71 26.75 -42.09
C SER A 3 -0.48 26.48 -41.16
N ARG A 4 -1.40 25.58 -41.54
CA ARG A 4 -2.62 25.26 -40.77
C ARG A 4 -2.36 24.48 -39.48
N ILE A 5 -1.44 23.50 -39.48
CA ILE A 5 -1.10 22.77 -38.25
C ILE A 5 -0.36 23.70 -37.29
N LYS A 6 0.54 24.54 -37.81
CA LYS A 6 1.24 25.54 -37.02
C LYS A 6 0.26 26.52 -36.37
N GLU A 7 -0.76 26.95 -37.10
CA GLU A 7 -1.83 27.81 -36.60
C GLU A 7 -2.68 27.13 -35.52
N VAL A 8 -3.03 25.85 -35.67
CA VAL A 8 -3.78 25.09 -34.63
C VAL A 8 -2.94 24.91 -33.37
N ILE A 9 -1.66 24.56 -33.49
CA ILE A 9 -0.75 24.40 -32.35
C ILE A 9 -0.47 25.75 -31.66
N GLU A 10 -0.27 26.83 -32.42
CA GLU A 10 -0.03 28.17 -31.88
C GLU A 10 -1.30 28.78 -31.25
N LYS A 11 -2.49 28.43 -31.75
CA LYS A 11 -3.78 28.85 -31.15
C LYS A 11 -4.19 28.02 -29.93
N THR A 12 -3.74 26.77 -29.80
CA THR A 12 -4.19 25.87 -28.72
C THR A 12 -3.43 26.02 -27.41
N GLY A 13 -2.24 26.66 -27.42
CA GLY A 13 -1.55 27.13 -26.20
C GLY A 13 -1.39 26.06 -25.10
N PHE A 14 -0.39 25.18 -25.22
CA PHE A 14 -0.09 24.21 -24.17
C PHE A 14 0.54 24.88 -22.95
N ASN A 15 -0.21 24.95 -21.84
CA ASN A 15 0.25 25.58 -20.61
C ASN A 15 1.03 24.60 -19.73
N ARG A 16 2.21 25.03 -19.26
CA ARG A 16 2.97 24.32 -18.24
C ARG A 16 2.29 24.45 -16.87
N GLU A 17 2.38 23.40 -16.06
CA GLU A 17 1.86 23.44 -14.71
C GLU A 17 2.94 23.87 -13.71
N LYS A 18 2.55 24.71 -12.75
CA LYS A 18 3.46 25.22 -11.72
C LYS A 18 3.41 24.36 -10.45
N PRO A 19 4.55 23.91 -9.89
CA PRO A 19 4.56 22.92 -8.81
C PRO A 19 4.15 23.46 -7.43
N HIS A 20 4.29 24.77 -7.19
CA HIS A 20 4.14 25.37 -5.86
C HIS A 20 2.78 25.08 -5.19
N LEU A 21 1.68 25.08 -5.96
CA LEU A 21 0.34 24.80 -5.43
C LEU A 21 0.24 23.39 -4.84
N TYR A 22 0.89 22.43 -5.48
CA TYR A 22 0.84 21.04 -5.05
C TYR A 22 1.80 20.75 -3.88
N ILE A 23 2.93 21.46 -3.82
CA ILE A 23 3.88 21.34 -2.71
C ILE A 23 3.22 21.80 -1.41
N LEU A 24 2.47 22.91 -1.43
CA LEU A 24 1.82 23.44 -0.24
C LEU A 24 0.88 22.41 0.41
N THR A 25 0.00 21.80 -0.37
CA THR A 25 -0.87 20.71 0.12
C THR A 25 -0.05 19.51 0.59
N SER A 26 1.05 19.17 -0.09
CA SER A 26 1.91 18.04 0.28
C SER A 26 2.66 18.25 1.59
N ILE A 27 2.96 19.49 1.97
CA ILE A 27 3.57 19.84 3.27
C ILE A 27 2.61 19.58 4.43
N ILE A 28 1.30 19.68 4.19
CA ILE A 28 0.25 19.48 5.21
C ILE A 28 -0.07 17.98 5.38
N ALA A 29 0.16 17.16 4.35
CA ALA A 29 -0.15 15.73 4.33
C ALA A 29 0.41 14.91 5.51
N PRO A 30 1.66 15.13 5.99
CA PRO A 30 2.17 14.42 7.16
C PRO A 30 1.37 14.64 8.44
N PHE A 31 0.80 15.84 8.60
CA PHE A 31 -0.02 16.15 9.77
C PHE A 31 -1.32 15.37 9.76
N GLU A 32 -1.91 15.12 8.60
CA GLU A 32 -3.07 14.24 8.47
C GLU A 32 -2.73 12.80 8.88
N ALA A 33 -1.63 12.24 8.36
CA ALA A 33 -1.19 10.89 8.72
C ALA A 33 -0.99 10.74 10.23
N ILE A 34 -0.32 11.70 10.87
CA ILE A 34 -0.14 11.73 12.33
C ILE A 34 -1.50 11.83 13.05
N THR A 35 -2.42 12.66 12.55
CA THR A 35 -3.76 12.82 13.14
C THR A 35 -4.57 11.53 13.12
N ILE A 36 -4.61 10.85 11.97
CA ILE A 36 -5.30 9.56 11.80
C ILE A 36 -4.71 8.53 12.76
N LEU A 37 -3.38 8.45 12.81
CA LEU A 37 -2.69 7.53 13.70
C LEU A 37 -2.95 7.81 15.18
N MET A 38 -2.96 9.09 15.58
CA MET A 38 -3.32 9.50 16.95
C MET A 38 -4.78 9.16 17.27
N LEU A 39 -5.71 9.38 16.34
CA LEU A 39 -7.12 9.01 16.50
C LEU A 39 -7.30 7.50 16.67
N MET A 40 -6.62 6.70 15.84
CA MET A 40 -6.62 5.23 15.97
C MET A 40 -6.06 4.79 17.32
N ASN A 41 -4.97 5.40 17.78
CA ASN A 41 -4.38 5.07 19.07
C ASN A 41 -5.31 5.46 20.24
N ILE A 42 -5.95 6.65 20.19
CA ILE A 42 -6.96 7.06 21.18
C ILE A 42 -8.14 6.09 21.21
N ALA A 43 -8.66 5.69 20.04
CA ALA A 43 -9.78 4.75 19.95
C ALA A 43 -9.46 3.38 20.55
N VAL A 44 -8.20 2.96 20.47
CA VAL A 44 -7.72 1.70 21.06
C VAL A 44 -7.45 1.87 22.56
N SER A 45 -6.84 2.98 22.99
CA SER A 45 -6.53 3.24 24.40
C SER A 45 -7.76 3.57 25.25
N SER A 46 -8.80 4.18 24.66
CA SER A 46 -10.04 4.55 25.37
C SER A 46 -10.91 3.34 25.78
N GLN A 47 -10.58 2.14 25.30
CA GLN A 47 -11.18 0.89 25.76
C GLN A 47 -10.67 0.47 27.16
N ASN A 48 -9.57 1.07 27.67
CA ASN A 48 -9.05 0.84 29.01
C ASN A 48 -9.38 2.04 29.93
N ILE A 49 -10.42 1.88 30.73
CA ILE A 49 -11.05 2.93 31.54
C ILE A 49 -10.41 3.02 32.93
N GLU A 50 -9.67 4.10 33.19
CA GLU A 50 -9.54 4.70 34.54
C GLU A 50 -9.88 6.20 34.47
N VAL A 51 -10.94 6.60 35.16
CA VAL A 51 -11.82 7.74 34.82
C VAL A 51 -11.28 9.13 35.20
N ILE A 52 -10.17 9.29 35.93
CA ILE A 52 -9.75 10.63 36.42
C ILE A 52 -8.48 11.17 35.71
N LYS A 53 -7.55 10.32 35.26
CA LYS A 53 -6.49 10.74 34.31
C LYS A 53 -7.05 11.00 32.91
N SER A 54 -8.21 10.39 32.60
CA SER A 54 -8.90 10.48 31.32
C SER A 54 -9.34 11.91 30.98
N TYR A 55 -9.82 12.73 31.92
CA TYR A 55 -10.32 14.06 31.57
C TYR A 55 -9.23 15.05 31.12
N ILE A 56 -8.05 15.05 31.76
CA ILE A 56 -6.95 15.94 31.35
C ILE A 56 -6.29 15.44 30.06
N GLU A 57 -6.15 14.12 29.89
CA GLU A 57 -5.70 13.50 28.64
C GLU A 57 -6.69 13.76 27.51
N VAL A 58 -8.01 13.68 27.75
CA VAL A 58 -9.07 13.96 26.77
C VAL A 58 -9.11 15.45 26.44
N ILE A 59 -8.94 16.37 27.41
CA ILE A 59 -8.86 17.82 27.16
C ILE A 59 -7.58 18.19 26.38
N LYS A 60 -6.41 17.66 26.76
CA LYS A 60 -5.16 17.85 26.00
C LYS A 60 -5.24 17.21 24.62
N SER A 61 -5.85 16.04 24.50
CA SER A 61 -6.09 15.35 23.23
C SER A 61 -7.06 16.11 22.36
N SER A 62 -8.14 16.67 22.90
CA SER A 62 -9.13 17.48 22.16
C SER A 62 -8.58 18.83 21.70
N ILE A 63 -7.72 19.49 22.50
CA ILE A 63 -6.97 20.69 22.06
C ILE A 63 -5.94 20.32 20.98
N ARG A 64 -5.22 19.20 21.11
CA ARG A 64 -4.32 18.75 20.04
C ARG A 64 -5.11 18.39 18.78
N LEU A 65 -6.21 17.65 18.93
CA LEU A 65 -7.14 17.25 17.88
C LEU A 65 -7.75 18.45 17.16
N SER A 66 -8.05 19.56 17.84
CA SER A 66 -8.60 20.75 17.17
C SER A 66 -7.57 21.42 16.25
N HIS A 67 -6.31 21.51 16.65
CA HIS A 67 -5.23 22.02 15.78
C HIS A 67 -4.95 21.07 14.60
N PHE A 68 -4.93 19.76 14.88
CA PHE A 68 -4.78 18.72 13.86
C PHE A 68 -5.98 18.64 12.90
N ALA A 69 -7.20 18.89 13.38
CA ALA A 69 -8.41 18.93 12.55
C ALA A 69 -8.38 20.08 11.55
N VAL A 70 -7.85 21.25 11.92
CA VAL A 70 -7.67 22.38 10.98
C VAL A 70 -6.65 22.01 9.89
N LEU A 71 -5.55 21.36 10.25
CA LEU A 71 -4.55 20.89 9.27
C LEU A 71 -5.10 19.78 8.37
N MET A 72 -5.83 18.82 8.93
CA MET A 72 -6.53 17.77 8.19
C MET A 72 -7.53 18.39 7.19
N LEU A 73 -8.36 19.33 7.63
CA LEU A 73 -9.30 20.04 6.75
C LEU A 73 -8.55 20.83 5.66
N GLY A 74 -7.43 21.46 5.99
CA GLY A 74 -6.54 22.11 5.03
C GLY A 74 -6.00 21.15 3.97
N TYR A 75 -5.57 19.95 4.36
CA TYR A 75 -5.15 18.91 3.43
C TYR A 75 -6.32 18.39 2.59
N VAL A 76 -7.46 18.06 3.19
CA VAL A 76 -8.64 17.55 2.48
C VAL A 76 -9.10 18.57 1.43
N LEU A 77 -9.23 19.85 1.80
CA LEU A 77 -9.62 20.90 0.86
C LEU A 77 -8.57 21.13 -0.23
N GLY A 78 -7.28 21.19 0.14
CA GLY A 78 -6.18 21.36 -0.79
C GLY A 78 -6.08 20.21 -1.80
N SER A 79 -6.08 18.97 -1.31
CA SER A 79 -6.00 17.76 -2.14
C SER A 79 -7.23 17.61 -3.04
N THR A 80 -8.41 17.99 -2.55
CA THR A 80 -9.67 18.03 -3.32
C THR A 80 -9.59 19.04 -4.47
N TYR A 81 -9.18 20.28 -4.19
CA TYR A 81 -9.00 21.31 -5.22
C TYR A 81 -7.95 20.91 -6.25
N LEU A 82 -6.79 20.41 -5.81
CA LEU A 82 -5.71 19.97 -6.69
C LEU A 82 -6.12 18.75 -7.53
N SER A 83 -6.91 17.85 -6.98
CA SER A 83 -7.45 16.69 -7.71
C SER A 83 -8.36 17.11 -8.84
N TYR A 84 -9.29 18.04 -8.58
CA TYR A 84 -10.14 18.63 -9.60
C TYR A 84 -9.30 19.31 -10.69
N ARG A 85 -8.37 20.20 -10.27
CA ARG A 85 -7.51 20.97 -11.17
C ARG A 85 -6.64 20.07 -12.05
N ALA A 86 -5.91 19.13 -11.45
CA ALA A 86 -5.02 18.22 -12.16
C ALA A 86 -5.79 17.33 -13.15
N THR A 87 -6.95 16.80 -12.75
CA THR A 87 -7.79 16.00 -13.64
C THR A 87 -8.30 16.82 -14.82
N LYS A 88 -8.76 18.05 -14.56
CA LYS A 88 -9.22 18.98 -15.60
C LYS A 88 -8.08 19.30 -16.58
N LEU A 89 -6.93 19.71 -16.05
CA LEU A 89 -5.73 20.03 -16.82
C LEU A 89 -5.28 18.88 -17.72
N VAL A 90 -5.17 17.66 -17.18
CA VAL A 90 -4.79 16.48 -17.97
C VAL A 90 -5.84 16.15 -19.02
N LYS A 91 -7.14 16.22 -18.71
CA LYS A 91 -8.20 15.94 -19.69
C LYS A 91 -8.26 16.96 -20.82
N GLU A 92 -8.06 18.24 -20.52
CA GLU A 92 -7.95 19.31 -21.51
C GLU A 92 -6.72 19.12 -22.39
N HIS A 93 -5.56 18.83 -21.77
CA HIS A 93 -4.33 18.53 -22.49
C HIS A 93 -4.49 17.36 -23.46
N LEU A 94 -4.97 16.21 -22.99
CA LEU A 94 -5.18 15.02 -23.83
C LEU A 94 -6.15 15.29 -24.98
N PHE A 95 -7.16 16.14 -24.77
CA PHE A 95 -8.10 16.52 -25.83
C PHE A 95 -7.43 17.39 -26.91
N LEU A 96 -6.75 18.46 -26.52
CA LEU A 96 -6.07 19.37 -27.44
C LEU A 96 -4.93 18.68 -28.17
N SER A 97 -4.17 17.87 -27.45
CA SER A 97 -3.07 17.07 -27.96
C SER A 97 -3.56 16.07 -29.01
N ASN A 98 -4.61 15.29 -28.73
CA ASN A 98 -5.23 14.39 -29.72
C ASN A 98 -5.76 15.13 -30.96
N LEU A 99 -6.36 16.32 -30.80
CA LEU A 99 -6.81 17.12 -31.94
C LEU A 99 -5.64 17.55 -32.84
N SER A 100 -4.53 17.98 -32.24
CA SER A 100 -3.31 18.36 -32.96
C SER A 100 -2.68 17.17 -33.69
N THR A 101 -2.68 16.02 -33.04
CA THR A 101 -2.11 14.77 -33.53
C THR A 101 -2.96 14.16 -34.66
N TYR A 102 -4.30 14.27 -34.57
CA TYR A 102 -5.22 13.91 -35.67
C TYR A 102 -5.04 14.80 -36.90
N ALA A 103 -4.92 16.11 -36.71
CA ALA A 103 -4.66 17.03 -37.83
C ALA A 103 -3.37 16.67 -38.56
N TYR A 104 -2.32 16.30 -37.81
CA TYR A 104 -1.05 15.83 -38.37
C TYR A 104 -1.18 14.50 -39.12
N ALA A 105 -1.83 13.49 -38.53
CA ALA A 105 -1.99 12.17 -39.14
C ALA A 105 -2.81 12.24 -40.44
N ARG A 106 -3.87 13.06 -40.46
CA ARG A 106 -4.70 13.27 -41.64
C ARG A 106 -3.94 13.95 -42.79
N GLU A 107 -3.05 14.88 -42.50
CA GLU A 107 -2.22 15.53 -43.53
C GLU A 107 -1.25 14.53 -44.20
N LYS A 108 -0.81 13.51 -43.47
CA LYS A 108 0.08 12.47 -43.99
C LYS A 108 -0.62 11.25 -44.59
N ASP A 109 -1.95 11.26 -44.66
CA ASP A 109 -2.80 10.15 -45.13
C ASP A 109 -2.46 8.78 -44.51
N ASP A 110 -2.04 8.79 -43.24
CA ASP A 110 -1.51 7.61 -42.58
C ASP A 110 -2.59 6.91 -41.73
N LYS A 111 -3.21 5.89 -42.31
CA LYS A 111 -4.31 5.12 -41.70
C LYS A 111 -3.88 4.37 -40.44
N GLU A 112 -2.66 3.86 -40.37
CA GLU A 112 -2.15 3.17 -39.18
C GLU A 112 -1.98 4.16 -38.01
N ARG A 113 -1.53 5.39 -38.31
CA ARG A 113 -1.40 6.46 -37.34
C ARG A 113 -2.76 6.98 -36.82
N LEU A 114 -3.80 6.99 -37.66
CA LEU A 114 -5.17 7.28 -37.22
C LEU A 114 -5.71 6.22 -36.25
N LEU A 115 -5.34 4.96 -36.43
CA LEU A 115 -5.69 3.85 -35.54
C LEU A 115 -4.99 3.96 -34.17
N ALA A 116 -3.74 4.44 -34.13
CA ALA A 116 -3.02 4.73 -32.89
C ALA A 116 -3.69 5.84 -32.06
N LEU A 117 -4.23 6.87 -32.72
CA LEU A 117 -5.04 7.93 -32.09
C LEU A 117 -6.35 7.40 -31.46
N PHE A 118 -6.99 6.41 -32.06
CA PHE A 118 -8.15 5.77 -31.43
C PHE A 118 -7.79 5.03 -30.14
N LYS A 119 -6.60 4.42 -30.08
CA LYS A 119 -6.08 3.82 -28.84
C LYS A 119 -5.77 4.86 -27.76
N SER A 120 -5.26 6.04 -28.10
CA SER A 120 -5.08 7.14 -27.13
C SER A 120 -6.41 7.71 -26.64
N SER A 121 -7.43 7.76 -27.50
CA SER A 121 -8.80 8.13 -27.11
C SER A 121 -9.40 7.16 -26.07
N LEU A 122 -9.13 5.86 -26.20
CA LEU A 122 -9.52 4.87 -25.19
C LEU A 122 -8.85 5.12 -23.84
N ALA A 123 -7.59 5.55 -23.79
CA ALA A 123 -6.93 5.93 -22.53
C ALA A 123 -7.64 7.08 -21.79
N ARG A 124 -8.30 8.01 -22.52
CA ARG A 124 -9.12 9.08 -21.92
C ARG A 124 -10.29 8.54 -21.09
N SER A 125 -10.79 7.34 -21.43
CA SER A 125 -11.88 6.69 -20.68
C SER A 125 -11.46 6.19 -19.30
N GLU A 126 -10.16 5.95 -19.07
CA GLU A 126 -9.62 5.46 -17.79
C GLU A 126 -9.49 6.56 -16.72
N ILE A 127 -9.60 7.85 -17.10
CA ILE A 127 -9.46 8.99 -16.18
C ILE A 127 -10.84 9.41 -15.64
N PRO A 128 -11.06 9.49 -14.31
CA PRO A 128 -12.30 10.00 -13.73
C PRO A 128 -12.63 11.43 -14.17
N SER A 129 -13.90 11.83 -14.14
CA SER A 129 -14.26 13.24 -14.38
C SER A 129 -13.67 14.14 -13.28
N PRO A 130 -13.38 15.44 -13.53
CA PRO A 130 -12.88 16.33 -12.47
C PRO A 130 -13.79 16.37 -11.24
N ILE A 131 -15.11 16.30 -11.45
CA ILE A 131 -16.11 16.26 -10.37
C ILE A 131 -16.04 14.92 -9.63
N THR A 132 -15.88 13.80 -10.33
CA THR A 132 -15.70 12.48 -9.71
C THR A 132 -14.43 12.46 -8.86
N SER A 133 -13.31 12.97 -9.37
CA SER A 133 -12.05 13.10 -8.62
C SER A 133 -12.21 13.95 -7.36
N LEU A 134 -12.97 15.04 -7.45
CA LEU A 134 -13.30 15.90 -6.32
C LEU A 134 -14.11 15.13 -5.26
N ILE A 135 -15.22 14.49 -5.67
CA ILE A 135 -16.11 13.74 -4.77
C ILE A 135 -15.35 12.59 -4.09
N LEU A 136 -14.56 11.83 -4.84
CA LEU A 136 -13.76 10.73 -4.29
C LEU A 136 -12.78 11.22 -3.23
N ASN A 137 -12.11 12.37 -3.44
CA ASN A 137 -11.23 12.93 -2.41
C ASN A 137 -11.99 13.41 -1.18
N ILE A 138 -13.15 14.04 -1.32
CA ILE A 138 -13.95 14.43 -0.14
C ILE A 138 -14.37 13.19 0.66
N ILE A 139 -14.91 12.17 0.00
CA ILE A 139 -15.42 10.96 0.66
C ILE A 139 -14.29 10.17 1.32
N THR A 140 -13.11 10.14 0.70
CA THR A 140 -11.93 9.44 1.22
C THR A 140 -11.05 10.30 2.13
N LEU A 141 -11.49 11.52 2.49
CA LEU A 141 -10.70 12.47 3.27
C LEU A 141 -9.30 12.69 2.67
N GLY A 142 -9.20 12.89 1.35
CA GLY A 142 -7.95 13.17 0.65
C GLY A 142 -7.03 11.96 0.43
N LEU A 143 -7.37 10.78 0.96
CA LEU A 143 -6.57 9.55 0.79
C LEU A 143 -6.56 9.04 -0.65
N PHE A 144 -7.54 9.42 -1.49
CA PHE A 144 -7.56 9.08 -2.91
C PHE A 144 -6.56 9.90 -3.74
N PHE A 145 -6.08 11.05 -3.25
CA PHE A 145 -5.24 11.97 -4.02
C PHE A 145 -3.95 11.33 -4.57
N PRO A 146 -3.18 10.54 -3.81
CA PRO A 146 -1.99 9.88 -4.32
C PRO A 146 -2.30 8.83 -5.41
N ILE A 147 -3.44 8.15 -5.30
CA ILE A 147 -3.93 7.18 -6.29
C ILE A 147 -4.30 7.92 -7.57
N LEU A 148 -5.02 9.04 -7.45
CA LEU A 148 -5.37 9.89 -8.58
C LEU A 148 -4.12 10.43 -9.29
N LEU A 149 -3.12 10.91 -8.55
CA LEU A 149 -1.84 11.34 -9.14
C LEU A 149 -1.16 10.22 -9.92
N HIS A 150 -1.26 8.97 -9.45
CA HIS A 150 -0.77 7.81 -10.19
C HIS A 150 -1.54 7.59 -11.48
N ILE A 151 -2.88 7.59 -11.43
CA ILE A 151 -3.73 7.42 -12.61
C ILE A 151 -3.42 8.50 -13.64
N LEU A 152 -3.32 9.76 -13.22
CA LEU A 152 -3.02 10.89 -14.10
C LEU A 152 -1.61 10.78 -14.69
N GLU A 153 -0.58 10.51 -13.88
CA GLU A 153 0.80 10.34 -14.38
C GLU A 153 0.89 9.17 -15.36
N SER A 154 0.28 8.03 -15.04
CA SER A 154 0.27 6.86 -15.90
C SER A 154 -0.37 7.15 -17.25
N ASN A 155 -1.48 7.90 -17.27
CA ASN A 155 -2.15 8.28 -18.51
C ASN A 155 -1.33 9.27 -19.34
N ILE A 156 -0.68 10.26 -18.71
CA ILE A 156 0.24 11.17 -19.41
C ILE A 156 1.40 10.38 -20.02
N ARG A 157 1.98 9.41 -19.30
CA ARG A 157 3.09 8.59 -19.80
C ARG A 157 2.68 7.70 -20.97
N LYS A 158 1.50 7.04 -20.90
CA LYS A 158 0.92 6.27 -22.02
C LYS A 158 0.69 7.17 -23.23
N HIS A 159 0.12 8.36 -23.03
CA HIS A 159 -0.12 9.34 -24.09
C HIS A 159 1.19 9.83 -24.72
N ALA A 160 2.15 10.26 -23.90
CA ALA A 160 3.46 10.71 -24.36
C ALA A 160 4.17 9.64 -25.20
N ARG A 161 4.12 8.36 -24.80
CA ARG A 161 4.65 7.25 -25.61
C ARG A 161 3.97 7.12 -26.97
N SER A 162 2.65 7.24 -27.01
CA SER A 162 1.89 7.19 -28.26
C SER A 162 2.31 8.32 -29.20
N GLU A 163 2.56 9.52 -28.68
CA GLU A 163 2.98 10.65 -29.50
C GLU A 163 4.46 10.60 -29.87
N GLU A 164 5.34 10.15 -28.97
CA GLU A 164 6.76 9.97 -29.26
C GLU A 164 7.00 8.89 -30.32
N THR A 165 6.25 7.78 -30.26
CA THR A 165 6.29 6.76 -31.31
C THR A 165 5.77 7.31 -32.64
N LEU A 166 4.76 8.18 -32.61
CA LEU A 166 4.22 8.82 -33.80
C LEU A 166 5.20 9.82 -34.43
N PHE A 167 5.73 10.75 -33.63
CA PHE A 167 6.55 11.86 -34.10
C PHE A 167 8.01 11.44 -34.29
N TYR A 168 8.56 10.62 -33.40
CA TYR A 168 9.99 10.28 -33.33
C TYR A 168 10.31 8.83 -33.67
N ASN A 169 9.30 7.98 -33.92
CA ASN A 169 9.46 6.53 -34.15
C ASN A 169 10.23 5.79 -33.02
N LYS A 170 10.22 6.36 -31.81
CA LYS A 170 10.84 5.79 -30.61
C LYS A 170 10.06 6.23 -29.37
N SER A 171 9.94 5.36 -28.37
CA SER A 171 9.39 5.74 -27.06
C SER A 171 10.51 6.20 -26.13
N LEU A 172 10.50 7.46 -25.71
CA LEU A 172 11.45 8.04 -24.76
C LEU A 172 10.92 7.94 -23.33
N THR A 173 9.60 8.13 -23.17
CA THR A 173 8.90 8.01 -21.90
C THR A 173 8.64 6.54 -21.59
N ARG A 174 8.70 6.16 -20.30
CA ARG A 174 8.35 4.81 -19.82
C ARG A 174 6.96 4.78 -19.22
N GLU A 175 6.25 3.67 -19.39
CA GLU A 175 5.00 3.41 -18.68
C GLU A 175 5.25 3.10 -17.21
N THR A 176 4.25 3.41 -16.40
CA THR A 176 4.15 3.02 -15.00
C THR A 176 3.03 2.00 -14.84
N GLY A 177 3.27 0.95 -14.08
CA GLY A 177 2.27 -0.08 -13.77
C GLY A 177 1.85 -0.06 -12.30
N PHE A 178 1.02 -1.05 -11.94
CA PHE A 178 0.55 -1.25 -10.57
C PHE A 178 1.67 -1.46 -9.54
N SER A 179 2.81 -2.03 -9.95
CA SER A 179 4.03 -2.13 -9.14
C SER A 179 4.51 -0.76 -8.66
N THR A 180 4.50 0.24 -9.53
CA THR A 180 4.89 1.61 -9.18
C THR A 180 3.86 2.25 -8.25
N LEU A 181 2.55 1.98 -8.43
CA LEU A 181 1.52 2.43 -7.49
C LEU A 181 1.77 1.88 -6.09
N LEU A 182 1.98 0.57 -5.97
CA LEU A 182 2.27 -0.06 -4.68
C LEU A 182 3.52 0.53 -4.03
N LEU A 183 4.58 0.76 -4.80
CA LEU A 183 5.81 1.39 -4.30
C LEU A 183 5.56 2.81 -3.78
N ASP A 184 4.82 3.62 -4.54
CA ASP A 184 4.50 5.00 -4.16
C ASP A 184 3.64 5.04 -2.88
N LEU A 185 2.60 4.21 -2.80
CA LEU A 185 1.76 4.10 -1.61
C LEU A 185 2.54 3.57 -0.41
N SER A 186 3.44 2.61 -0.62
CA SER A 186 4.34 2.12 0.43
C SER A 186 5.22 3.26 0.94
N ALA A 187 5.93 3.96 0.05
CA ALA A 187 6.78 5.08 0.43
C ALA A 187 5.99 6.19 1.14
N LEU A 188 4.75 6.46 0.73
CA LEU A 188 3.85 7.39 1.42
C LEU A 188 3.55 6.95 2.85
N LEU A 189 3.11 5.71 3.06
CA LEU A 189 2.79 5.24 4.41
C LEU A 189 4.03 5.18 5.31
N VAL A 190 5.15 4.64 4.80
CA VAL A 190 6.40 4.52 5.57
C VAL A 190 6.95 5.89 5.98
N THR A 191 6.82 6.90 5.12
CA THR A 191 7.32 8.26 5.40
C THR A 191 6.28 9.17 6.03
N LEU A 192 5.14 8.65 6.51
CA LEU A 192 4.04 9.44 7.05
C LEU A 192 3.65 10.58 6.09
N PHE A 193 3.42 10.24 4.81
CA PHE A 193 3.04 11.13 3.72
C PHE A 193 4.06 12.21 3.30
N ILE A 194 5.26 12.27 3.89
CA ILE A 194 6.32 13.19 3.44
C ILE A 194 6.68 12.94 1.96
N TYR A 195 6.62 11.68 1.50
CA TYR A 195 6.83 11.31 0.10
C TYR A 195 5.83 11.96 -0.89
N MET A 196 4.75 12.59 -0.43
CA MET A 196 3.85 13.38 -1.30
C MET A 196 4.59 14.50 -2.04
N ILE A 197 5.56 15.15 -1.39
CA ILE A 197 6.34 16.25 -1.98
C ILE A 197 7.09 15.78 -3.24
N PRO A 198 8.00 14.78 -3.17
CA PRO A 198 8.68 14.29 -4.36
C PRO A 198 7.73 13.64 -5.38
N ARG A 199 6.62 13.04 -4.94
CA ARG A 199 5.59 12.45 -5.82
C ARG A 199 4.90 13.49 -6.70
N VAL A 200 4.44 14.57 -6.09
CA VAL A 200 3.85 15.72 -6.78
C VAL A 200 4.86 16.35 -7.75
N LEU A 201 6.11 16.55 -7.29
CA LEU A 201 7.17 17.12 -8.13
C LEU A 201 7.47 16.21 -9.33
N ARG A 202 7.36 14.89 -9.16
CA ARG A 202 7.50 13.93 -10.27
C ARG A 202 6.35 14.08 -11.26
N PHE A 203 5.10 14.12 -10.81
CA PHE A 203 3.94 14.32 -11.68
C PHE A 203 4.06 15.60 -12.53
N VAL A 204 4.36 16.74 -11.89
CA VAL A 204 4.50 18.03 -12.60
C VAL A 204 5.68 18.01 -13.58
N ARG A 205 6.82 17.40 -13.20
CA ARG A 205 7.96 17.23 -14.11
C ARG A 205 7.62 16.37 -15.31
N VAL A 206 6.90 15.26 -15.14
CA VAL A 206 6.48 14.38 -16.24
C VAL A 206 5.55 15.14 -17.20
N PHE A 207 4.56 15.85 -16.66
CA PHE A 207 3.64 16.65 -17.47
C PHE A 207 4.37 17.76 -18.26
N ASN A 208 5.20 18.55 -17.59
CA ASN A 208 5.93 19.64 -18.25
C ASN A 208 6.98 19.13 -19.25
N LYS A 209 7.69 18.05 -18.92
CA LYS A 209 8.65 17.42 -19.84
C LYS A 209 7.95 16.91 -21.09
N HIS A 210 6.76 16.34 -20.97
CA HIS A 210 5.97 15.93 -22.13
C HIS A 210 5.62 17.13 -23.02
N ILE A 211 5.13 18.23 -22.44
CA ILE A 211 4.88 19.47 -23.20
C ILE A 211 6.17 19.93 -23.91
N ASP A 212 7.29 19.98 -23.20
CA ASP A 212 8.56 20.46 -23.74
C ASP A 212 9.10 19.60 -24.89
N THR A 213 9.00 18.27 -24.74
CA THR A 213 9.51 17.31 -25.72
C THR A 213 8.60 17.16 -26.93
N VAL A 214 7.27 17.17 -26.76
CA VAL A 214 6.33 16.87 -27.84
C VAL A 214 5.69 18.11 -28.44
N HIS A 215 5.32 19.12 -27.63
CA HIS A 215 4.55 20.26 -28.13
C HIS A 215 5.40 21.51 -28.38
N THR A 216 6.47 21.70 -27.59
CA THR A 216 7.44 22.79 -27.81
C THR A 216 8.60 22.35 -28.71
N GLY A 217 9.03 21.09 -28.59
CA GLY A 217 10.12 20.47 -29.37
C GLY A 217 9.84 20.28 -30.86
N VAL A 218 8.58 20.30 -31.30
CA VAL A 218 8.22 20.23 -32.73
C VAL A 218 8.73 21.46 -33.53
N LYS A 219 9.15 22.53 -32.85
CA LYS A 219 9.81 23.68 -33.50
C LYS A 219 11.28 23.45 -33.87
N GLN A 220 11.95 22.40 -33.36
CA GLN A 220 13.38 22.13 -33.64
C GLN A 220 13.66 20.63 -33.84
N TYR A 221 13.84 20.21 -35.10
CA TYR A 221 14.46 18.92 -35.44
C TYR A 221 15.95 19.12 -35.79
N PRO A 222 16.86 18.18 -35.46
CA PRO A 222 16.77 17.05 -34.54
C PRO A 222 17.66 17.26 -33.31
N TYR A 223 17.10 17.15 -32.09
CA TYR A 223 17.93 17.02 -30.89
C TYR A 223 18.39 15.57 -30.70
N THR A 224 19.71 15.37 -30.77
CA THR A 224 20.42 14.28 -30.10
C THR A 224 20.37 14.53 -28.59
N GLN A 225 19.21 14.35 -27.97
CA GLN A 225 19.18 14.22 -26.51
C GLN A 225 19.57 12.78 -26.16
N GLU A 226 20.78 12.63 -25.62
CA GLU A 226 21.15 11.51 -24.75
C GLU A 226 20.08 11.44 -23.66
N THR A 227 19.09 10.60 -23.89
CA THR A 227 17.89 10.59 -23.10
C THR A 227 18.18 9.73 -21.89
N ILE A 228 18.27 10.37 -20.72
CA ILE A 228 18.27 9.68 -19.43
C ILE A 228 17.02 8.81 -19.41
N ILE A 229 17.19 7.51 -19.67
CA ILE A 229 16.15 6.51 -19.53
C ILE A 229 15.84 6.49 -18.04
N GLU A 230 14.74 7.14 -17.64
CA GLU A 230 14.17 6.95 -16.30
C GLU A 230 13.78 5.47 -16.18
N LYS A 231 14.70 4.63 -15.68
CA LYS A 231 14.38 3.27 -15.26
C LYS A 231 13.78 3.37 -13.86
N PRO A 232 12.45 3.21 -13.66
CA PRO A 232 11.96 2.75 -12.39
C PRO A 232 12.70 1.44 -12.07
N ILE A 233 13.39 1.43 -10.94
CA ILE A 233 14.02 0.23 -10.41
C ILE A 233 12.87 -0.63 -9.87
N GLU A 234 12.34 -1.53 -10.68
CA GLU A 234 11.45 -2.58 -10.19
C GLU A 234 12.33 -3.65 -9.55
N SER A 235 12.62 -3.47 -8.27
CA SER A 235 13.45 -4.41 -7.50
C SER A 235 12.72 -4.81 -6.23
N PRO A 236 12.55 -6.12 -5.96
CA PRO A 236 11.98 -6.59 -4.70
C PRO A 236 12.76 -6.08 -3.48
N LEU A 237 14.04 -5.76 -3.64
CA LEU A 237 14.88 -5.19 -2.57
C LEU A 237 14.36 -3.84 -2.08
N LEU A 238 13.69 -3.04 -2.91
CA LEU A 238 13.10 -1.77 -2.46
C LEU A 238 11.96 -1.98 -1.48
N GLY A 239 11.13 -3.02 -1.67
CA GLY A 239 10.07 -3.35 -0.74
C GLY A 239 10.63 -3.87 0.59
N ILE A 240 11.66 -4.70 0.54
CA ILE A 240 12.37 -5.16 1.75
C ILE A 240 13.00 -3.97 2.48
N ALA A 241 13.65 -3.04 1.76
CA ALA A 241 14.22 -1.83 2.35
C ALA A 241 13.13 -0.97 3.01
N LEU A 242 11.96 -0.84 2.40
CA LEU A 242 10.81 -0.13 2.98
C LEU A 242 10.28 -0.83 4.23
N ILE A 243 10.18 -2.17 4.25
CA ILE A 243 9.82 -2.94 5.45
C ILE A 243 10.79 -2.64 6.59
N LEU A 244 12.11 -2.73 6.34
CA LEU A 244 13.14 -2.45 7.35
C LEU A 244 13.10 -0.99 7.84
N LEU A 245 12.83 -0.05 6.93
CA LEU A 245 12.63 1.36 7.27
C LEU A 245 11.38 1.55 8.15
N THR A 246 10.26 0.90 7.82
CA THR A 246 9.04 0.91 8.63
C THR A 246 9.33 0.42 10.04
N ILE A 247 9.99 -0.72 10.17
CA ILE A 247 10.35 -1.32 11.47
C ILE A 247 11.21 -0.32 12.26
N SER A 248 12.25 0.24 11.63
CA SER A 248 13.15 1.19 12.27
C SER A 248 12.41 2.44 12.77
N ILE A 249 11.54 3.03 11.94
CA ILE A 249 10.74 4.19 12.32
C ILE A 249 9.79 3.85 13.47
N HIS A 250 9.08 2.72 13.39
CA HIS A 250 8.13 2.32 14.43
C HIS A 250 8.83 1.96 15.74
N SER A 251 10.00 1.31 15.70
CA SER A 251 10.83 1.04 16.88
C SER A 251 11.30 2.35 17.53
N LEU A 252 11.78 3.32 16.74
CA LEU A 252 12.19 4.63 17.26
C LEU A 252 11.01 5.38 17.89
N LEU A 253 9.85 5.41 17.23
CA LEU A 253 8.64 6.04 17.78
C LEU A 253 8.16 5.31 19.05
N SER A 254 8.28 4.00 19.08
CA SER A 254 7.98 3.19 20.25
C SER A 254 8.87 3.51 21.45
N LEU A 255 10.17 3.74 21.22
CA LEU A 255 11.12 4.19 22.25
C LEU A 255 10.79 5.61 22.76
N LEU A 256 10.16 6.44 21.93
CA LEU A 256 9.65 7.76 22.32
C LEU A 256 8.26 7.70 22.97
N ASN A 257 7.75 6.50 23.29
CA ASN A 257 6.39 6.26 23.80
C ASN A 257 5.26 6.78 22.88
N ILE A 258 5.50 6.86 21.57
CA ILE A 258 4.47 7.18 20.58
C ILE A 258 3.93 5.86 20.01
N SER A 259 2.77 5.44 20.49
CA SER A 259 2.13 4.19 20.04
C SER A 259 1.52 4.35 18.65
N LEU A 260 2.09 3.63 17.68
CA LEU A 260 1.55 3.44 16.32
C LEU A 260 1.16 1.99 16.04
N ILE A 261 0.98 1.20 17.09
CA ILE A 261 0.80 -0.26 17.02
C ILE A 261 -0.39 -0.66 16.16
N ALA A 262 -1.53 0.04 16.28
CA ALA A 262 -2.74 -0.28 15.51
C ALA A 262 -2.57 -0.10 13.98
N GLY A 263 -1.61 0.73 13.56
CA GLY A 263 -1.37 1.06 12.15
C GLY A 263 -0.27 0.22 11.48
N ILE A 264 0.62 -0.40 12.28
CA ILE A 264 1.87 -0.96 11.74
C ILE A 264 1.65 -2.05 10.69
N GLY A 265 0.62 -2.88 10.87
CA GLY A 265 0.26 -3.92 9.92
C GLY A 265 -0.11 -3.38 8.54
N TYR A 266 -0.84 -2.27 8.49
CA TYR A 266 -1.20 -1.60 7.23
C TYR A 266 0.03 -1.00 6.54
N VAL A 267 0.94 -0.42 7.32
CA VAL A 267 2.17 0.19 6.78
C VAL A 267 3.14 -0.88 6.25
N LEU A 268 3.24 -2.04 6.90
CA LEU A 268 4.08 -3.17 6.46
C LEU A 268 3.47 -3.94 5.28
N ALA A 269 2.14 -3.94 5.15
CA ALA A 269 1.45 -4.70 4.11
C ALA A 269 1.78 -4.27 2.69
N LEU A 270 1.77 -2.96 2.40
CA LEU A 270 2.00 -2.45 1.05
C LEU A 270 3.42 -2.75 0.51
N PRO A 271 4.52 -2.53 1.25
CA PRO A 271 5.86 -2.86 0.76
C PRO A 271 6.06 -4.38 0.64
N ALA A 272 5.41 -5.17 1.48
CA ALA A 272 5.39 -6.63 1.35
C ALA A 272 4.67 -7.07 0.08
N LEU A 273 3.47 -6.53 -0.18
CA LEU A 273 2.72 -6.77 -1.41
C LEU A 273 3.49 -6.31 -2.66
N TYR A 274 4.15 -5.15 -2.62
CA TYR A 274 5.04 -4.68 -3.69
C TYR A 274 6.15 -5.70 -3.99
N THR A 275 6.82 -6.21 -2.94
CA THR A 275 7.92 -7.18 -3.08
C THR A 275 7.45 -8.44 -3.79
N ILE A 276 6.27 -8.94 -3.45
CA ILE A 276 5.73 -10.17 -4.03
C ILE A 276 5.17 -9.91 -5.43
N TYR A 277 4.52 -8.76 -5.64
CA TYR A 277 3.99 -8.35 -6.94
C TYR A 277 5.09 -8.15 -8.00
N THR A 278 6.25 -7.62 -7.62
CA THR A 278 7.42 -7.52 -8.52
C THR A 278 8.01 -8.87 -8.90
N LEU A 279 7.75 -9.92 -8.10
CA LEU A 279 8.16 -11.29 -8.37
C LEU A 279 7.10 -12.12 -9.13
N ARG A 280 5.98 -11.53 -9.56
CA ARG A 280 4.87 -12.29 -10.21
C ARG A 280 5.28 -13.07 -11.47
N ASN A 281 6.33 -12.61 -12.16
CA ASN A 281 6.86 -13.28 -13.36
C ASN A 281 7.95 -14.34 -13.04
N ALA A 282 8.35 -14.47 -11.78
CA ALA A 282 9.31 -15.48 -11.35
C ALA A 282 8.65 -16.86 -11.17
N SER A 283 9.45 -17.90 -10.96
CA SER A 283 8.92 -19.24 -10.64
C SER A 283 8.05 -19.20 -9.39
N ILE A 284 6.98 -20.01 -9.39
CA ILE A 284 6.01 -20.04 -8.30
C ILE A 284 6.63 -20.40 -6.95
N TYR A 285 7.60 -21.33 -6.97
CA TYR A 285 8.37 -21.72 -5.79
C TYR A 285 9.13 -20.53 -5.21
N LYS A 286 9.75 -19.70 -6.05
CA LYS A 286 10.44 -18.48 -5.60
C LYS A 286 9.45 -17.49 -5.00
N GLN A 287 8.27 -17.33 -5.58
CA GLN A 287 7.23 -16.45 -5.04
C GLN A 287 6.76 -16.92 -3.67
N ILE A 288 6.48 -18.22 -3.49
CA ILE A 288 6.04 -18.80 -2.22
C ILE A 288 7.13 -18.67 -1.15
N ILE A 289 8.38 -19.00 -1.48
CA ILE A 289 9.50 -18.88 -0.53
C ILE A 289 9.68 -17.42 -0.09
N VAL A 290 9.67 -16.46 -1.01
CA VAL A 290 9.82 -15.05 -0.67
C VAL A 290 8.63 -14.55 0.15
N ALA A 291 7.40 -14.92 -0.21
CA ALA A 291 6.21 -14.58 0.55
C ALA A 291 6.29 -15.10 1.99
N TYR A 292 6.65 -16.37 2.16
CA TYR A 292 6.87 -17.01 3.45
C TYR A 292 7.93 -16.29 4.30
N MET A 293 9.08 -15.96 3.70
CA MET A 293 10.16 -15.23 4.39
C MET A 293 9.75 -13.80 4.78
N ILE A 294 8.95 -13.12 3.96
CA ILE A 294 8.42 -11.78 4.27
C ILE A 294 7.42 -11.84 5.43
N ILE A 295 6.55 -12.84 5.44
CA ILE A 295 5.60 -13.08 6.54
C ILE A 295 6.39 -13.31 7.84
N TYR A 296 7.42 -14.15 7.82
CA TYR A 296 8.32 -14.36 8.96
C TYR A 296 9.01 -13.07 9.41
N LEU A 297 9.56 -12.31 8.46
CA LEU A 297 10.22 -11.03 8.75
C LEU A 297 9.26 -10.08 9.46
N ILE A 298 8.02 -9.93 8.97
CA ILE A 298 7.00 -9.08 9.58
C ILE A 298 6.64 -9.57 10.97
N LEU A 299 6.39 -10.87 11.15
CA LEU A 299 6.06 -11.47 12.45
C LEU A 299 7.18 -11.22 13.47
N CYS A 300 8.41 -11.59 13.16
CA CYS A 300 9.56 -11.39 14.05
C CYS A 300 9.79 -9.92 14.40
N SER A 301 9.65 -9.03 13.41
CA SER A 301 9.86 -7.59 13.62
C SER A 301 8.77 -6.95 14.47
N THR A 302 7.53 -7.41 14.32
CA THR A 302 6.40 -6.93 15.12
C THR A 302 6.41 -7.51 16.53
N ILE A 303 6.95 -8.72 16.75
CA ILE A 303 7.31 -9.23 18.09
C ILE A 303 8.31 -8.30 18.77
N LEU A 304 9.39 -7.93 18.08
CA LEU A 304 10.40 -7.02 18.62
C LEU A 304 9.79 -5.66 18.99
N ILE A 305 8.92 -5.11 18.13
CA ILE A 305 8.23 -3.84 18.40
C ILE A 305 7.27 -3.97 19.58
N GLY A 306 6.49 -5.05 19.64
CA GLY A 306 5.62 -5.35 20.78
C GLY A 306 6.41 -5.45 22.08
N TYR A 307 7.59 -6.06 22.06
CA TYR A 307 8.48 -6.15 23.20
C TYR A 307 9.04 -4.79 23.64
N ILE A 308 9.57 -4.00 22.69
CA ILE A 308 10.12 -2.66 22.96
C ILE A 308 9.03 -1.72 23.50
N HIS A 309 7.80 -1.85 22.99
CA HIS A 309 6.67 -1.01 23.37
C HIS A 309 5.72 -1.71 24.35
N SER A 310 6.29 -2.35 25.37
CA SER A 310 5.55 -3.13 26.36
C SER A 310 4.42 -2.35 27.04
N ASN A 311 4.59 -1.05 27.24
CA ASN A 311 3.59 -0.19 27.87
C ASN A 311 2.21 -0.22 27.16
N ALA A 312 2.16 -0.35 25.83
CA ALA A 312 0.88 -0.46 25.11
C ALA A 312 0.57 -1.87 24.60
N SER A 313 1.58 -2.74 24.41
CA SER A 313 1.35 -4.12 23.96
C SER A 313 0.95 -5.07 25.10
N VAL A 314 1.38 -4.83 26.35
CA VAL A 314 1.00 -5.68 27.50
C VAL A 314 -0.51 -5.66 27.77
N PRO A 315 -1.21 -4.50 27.80
CA PRO A 315 -2.66 -4.48 27.95
C PRO A 315 -3.40 -5.22 26.82
N MET A 316 -2.91 -5.14 25.57
CA MET A 316 -3.45 -5.91 24.46
C MET A 316 -3.26 -7.42 24.67
N ALA A 317 -2.07 -7.82 25.09
CA ALA A 317 -1.73 -9.20 25.41
C ALA A 317 -2.60 -9.76 26.55
N GLU A 318 -2.89 -8.97 27.58
CA GLU A 318 -3.76 -9.38 28.69
C GLU A 318 -5.22 -9.55 28.26
N SER A 319 -5.74 -8.63 27.44
CA SER A 319 -7.08 -8.76 26.84
C SER A 319 -7.19 -10.01 25.97
N PHE A 320 -6.16 -10.28 25.16
CA PHE A 320 -6.07 -11.50 24.37
C PHE A 320 -6.02 -12.75 25.26
N TYR A 321 -5.16 -12.76 26.28
CA TYR A 321 -5.05 -13.88 27.22
C TYR A 321 -6.35 -14.16 27.98
N LYS A 322 -7.09 -13.12 28.36
CA LYS A 322 -8.42 -13.28 28.97
C LYS A 322 -9.40 -13.92 28.00
N SER A 323 -9.42 -13.46 26.75
CA SER A 323 -10.29 -14.01 25.70
C SER A 323 -9.96 -15.49 25.41
N THR A 324 -8.67 -15.85 25.35
CA THR A 324 -8.25 -17.24 25.13
C THR A 324 -8.55 -18.12 26.35
N ARG A 325 -8.49 -17.59 27.57
CA ARG A 325 -8.93 -18.29 28.77
C ARG A 325 -10.44 -18.57 28.76
N ASP A 326 -11.27 -17.61 28.37
CA ASP A 326 -12.72 -17.80 28.28
C ASP A 326 -13.06 -18.89 27.23
N ILE A 327 -12.32 -18.91 26.11
CA ILE A 327 -12.41 -19.97 25.10
C ILE A 327 -11.98 -21.32 25.71
N HIS A 328 -10.91 -21.33 26.48
CA HIS A 328 -10.41 -22.52 27.15
C HIS A 328 -11.43 -23.09 28.15
N GLU A 329 -12.00 -22.25 28.99
CA GLU A 329 -13.06 -22.63 29.94
C GLU A 329 -14.30 -23.18 29.22
N LYS A 330 -14.62 -22.65 28.03
CA LYS A 330 -15.75 -23.12 27.21
C LYS A 330 -15.49 -24.46 26.52
N PHE A 331 -14.30 -24.67 25.97
CA PHE A 331 -13.98 -25.84 25.14
C PHE A 331 -13.35 -26.99 25.93
N GLY A 332 -12.76 -26.72 27.09
CA GLY A 332 -12.08 -27.71 27.92
C GLY A 332 -10.97 -28.44 27.15
N THR A 333 -11.15 -29.75 26.95
CA THR A 333 -10.19 -30.63 26.23
C THR A 333 -10.72 -31.09 24.86
N ASP A 334 -11.81 -30.51 24.36
CA ASP A 334 -12.38 -30.88 23.07
C ASP A 334 -11.54 -30.35 21.89
N VAL A 335 -10.79 -31.25 21.26
CA VAL A 335 -9.96 -30.95 20.08
C VAL A 335 -10.81 -30.43 18.92
N SER A 336 -12.06 -30.90 18.76
CA SER A 336 -12.91 -30.50 17.63
C SER A 336 -13.30 -29.02 17.72
N SER A 337 -13.70 -28.56 18.91
CA SER A 337 -14.03 -27.16 19.14
C SER A 337 -12.83 -26.22 18.92
N TYR A 338 -11.64 -26.59 19.37
CA TYR A 338 -10.41 -25.83 19.06
C TYR A 338 -10.12 -25.80 17.57
N PHE A 339 -10.21 -26.95 16.92
CA PHE A 339 -9.94 -27.08 15.49
C PHE A 339 -10.84 -26.17 14.67
N GLU A 340 -12.15 -26.21 14.91
CA GLU A 340 -13.12 -25.37 14.20
C GLU A 340 -12.84 -23.88 14.44
N TYR A 341 -12.58 -23.48 15.68
CA TYR A 341 -12.31 -22.09 16.02
C TYR A 341 -11.03 -21.57 15.34
N ILE A 342 -9.92 -22.30 15.47
CA ILE A 342 -8.62 -21.93 14.90
C ILE A 342 -8.69 -21.93 13.37
N PHE A 343 -9.24 -23.00 12.78
CA PHE A 343 -9.38 -23.12 11.34
C PHE A 343 -10.23 -21.99 10.77
N MET A 344 -11.41 -21.70 11.34
CA MET A 344 -12.29 -20.65 10.83
C MET A 344 -11.66 -19.27 10.94
N ASN A 345 -10.98 -18.97 12.05
CA ASN A 345 -10.26 -17.70 12.21
C ASN A 345 -9.20 -17.52 11.12
N ASN A 346 -8.32 -18.52 10.95
CA ASN A 346 -7.22 -18.43 9.99
C ASN A 346 -7.71 -18.51 8.53
N PHE A 347 -8.79 -19.26 8.27
CA PHE A 347 -9.43 -19.36 6.96
C PHE A 347 -10.04 -18.02 6.56
N VAL A 348 -10.79 -17.35 7.43
CA VAL A 348 -11.40 -16.05 7.12
C VAL A 348 -10.33 -15.01 6.79
N ILE A 349 -9.27 -14.93 7.61
CA ILE A 349 -8.15 -14.01 7.39
C ILE A 349 -7.48 -14.31 6.04
N SER A 350 -7.18 -15.57 5.76
CA SER A 350 -6.47 -15.97 4.55
C SER A 350 -7.31 -15.88 3.28
N ALA A 351 -8.54 -16.38 3.30
CA ALA A 351 -9.41 -16.38 2.12
C ALA A 351 -9.79 -14.96 1.73
N SER A 352 -9.97 -14.05 2.71
CA SER A 352 -10.22 -12.64 2.44
C SER A 352 -9.11 -11.98 1.62
N SER A 353 -7.86 -12.48 1.73
CA SER A 353 -6.71 -11.95 1.01
C SER A 353 -6.78 -12.18 -0.50
N ILE A 354 -7.56 -13.15 -0.99
CA ILE A 354 -7.63 -13.48 -2.42
C ILE A 354 -8.67 -12.62 -3.17
N VAL A 355 -9.64 -12.03 -2.46
CA VAL A 355 -10.78 -11.32 -3.09
C VAL A 355 -10.33 -10.16 -3.99
N SER A 356 -9.23 -9.48 -3.63
CA SER A 356 -8.62 -8.46 -4.48
C SER A 356 -7.12 -8.42 -4.25
N THR A 357 -6.36 -7.91 -5.22
CA THR A 357 -4.90 -7.75 -5.14
C THR A 357 -4.46 -6.86 -3.97
N ILE A 358 -5.35 -6.02 -3.40
CA ILE A 358 -5.07 -5.13 -2.26
C ILE A 358 -5.47 -5.77 -0.92
N ASN A 359 -6.38 -6.76 -0.93
CA ASN A 359 -6.86 -7.40 0.30
C ASN A 359 -5.82 -8.17 1.12
N PRO A 360 -4.64 -8.59 0.60
CA PRO A 360 -3.54 -9.08 1.44
C PRO A 360 -3.12 -8.17 2.57
N VAL A 361 -3.51 -6.90 2.54
CA VAL A 361 -3.33 -5.96 3.65
C VAL A 361 -3.95 -6.46 4.95
N LEU A 362 -5.10 -7.15 4.90
CA LEU A 362 -5.74 -7.70 6.11
C LEU A 362 -4.94 -8.86 6.72
N LEU A 363 -4.39 -9.74 5.87
CA LEU A 363 -3.53 -10.84 6.30
C LEU A 363 -2.28 -10.30 7.02
N PHE A 364 -1.59 -9.32 6.43
CA PHE A 364 -0.44 -8.68 7.05
C PHE A 364 -0.79 -7.91 8.33
N HIS A 365 -1.98 -7.30 8.40
CA HIS A 365 -2.47 -6.68 9.62
C HIS A 365 -2.67 -7.71 10.74
N ALA A 366 -3.28 -8.86 10.44
CA ALA A 366 -3.44 -9.95 11.40
C ALA A 366 -2.10 -10.50 11.90
N ILE A 367 -1.14 -10.74 10.99
CA ILE A 367 0.21 -11.21 11.33
C ILE A 367 0.94 -10.18 12.22
N ALA A 368 0.86 -8.89 11.87
CA ALA A 368 1.50 -7.84 12.65
C ALA A 368 0.90 -7.69 14.06
N ASN A 369 -0.43 -7.76 14.18
CA ASN A 369 -1.11 -7.72 15.48
C ASN A 369 -0.73 -8.94 16.34
N THR A 370 -0.66 -10.12 15.73
CA THR A 370 -0.20 -11.35 16.40
C THR A 370 1.21 -11.18 16.92
N GLY A 371 2.12 -10.64 16.10
CA GLY A 371 3.49 -10.36 16.53
C GLY A 371 3.55 -9.37 17.70
N VAL A 372 2.81 -8.26 17.65
CA VAL A 372 2.74 -7.30 18.75
C VAL A 372 2.27 -7.95 20.05
N ILE A 373 1.19 -8.74 20.00
CA ILE A 373 0.63 -9.46 21.16
C ILE A 373 1.68 -10.40 21.75
N LEU A 374 2.34 -11.19 20.89
CA LEU A 374 3.41 -12.10 21.31
C LEU A 374 4.60 -11.33 21.92
N GLY A 375 4.94 -10.15 21.41
CA GLY A 375 5.95 -9.27 21.98
C GLY A 375 5.58 -8.75 23.38
N GLY A 376 4.34 -8.33 23.58
CA GLY A 376 3.82 -7.91 24.89
C GLY A 376 3.80 -9.07 25.90
N LEU A 377 3.34 -10.25 25.48
CA LEU A 377 3.39 -11.47 26.29
C LEU A 377 4.83 -11.84 26.66
N SER A 378 5.76 -11.73 25.71
CA SER A 378 7.19 -11.98 25.95
C SER A 378 7.71 -11.09 27.05
N PHE A 379 7.45 -9.78 26.96
CA PHE A 379 7.88 -8.82 27.98
C PHE A 379 7.32 -9.17 29.36
N LYS A 380 6.00 -9.42 29.46
CA LYS A 380 5.35 -9.78 30.71
C LYS A 380 5.97 -11.04 31.34
N LEU A 381 6.14 -12.09 30.54
CA LEU A 381 6.71 -13.36 31.00
C LEU A 381 8.17 -13.24 31.43
N ILE A 382 8.97 -12.38 30.79
CA ILE A 382 10.35 -12.12 31.22
C ILE A 382 10.39 -11.44 32.59
N VAL A 383 9.52 -10.44 32.79
CA VAL A 383 9.43 -9.73 34.06
C VAL A 383 8.98 -10.66 35.19
N GLU A 384 8.06 -11.59 34.90
CA GLU A 384 7.49 -12.50 35.91
C GLU A 384 8.32 -13.77 36.15
N LYS A 385 8.88 -14.38 35.10
CA LYS A 385 9.47 -15.73 35.13
C LYS A 385 10.94 -15.79 34.68
N GLY A 386 11.52 -14.67 34.26
CA GLY A 386 12.92 -14.55 33.88
C GLY A 386 13.24 -14.91 32.42
N LEU A 387 14.53 -14.86 32.07
CA LEU A 387 15.04 -14.92 30.68
C LEU A 387 14.79 -16.27 29.98
N GLN A 388 14.68 -17.37 30.72
CA GLN A 388 14.45 -18.71 30.16
C GLN A 388 13.14 -18.80 29.35
N THR A 389 12.17 -17.94 29.69
CA THR A 389 10.88 -17.83 29.01
C THR A 389 10.98 -17.23 27.60
N ILE A 390 12.04 -16.48 27.28
CA ILE A 390 12.30 -15.98 25.90
C ILE A 390 12.61 -17.14 24.97
N ILE A 391 13.44 -18.08 25.42
CA ILE A 391 13.84 -19.23 24.62
C ILE A 391 12.60 -20.07 24.29
N ALA A 392 11.70 -20.27 25.26
CA ALA A 392 10.43 -20.95 25.03
C ALA A 392 9.52 -20.22 24.01
N MET A 393 9.47 -18.88 24.02
CA MET A 393 8.71 -18.11 23.03
C MET A 393 9.39 -18.03 21.66
N LEU A 394 10.71 -18.01 21.57
CA LEU A 394 11.40 -18.10 20.27
C LEU A 394 11.21 -19.49 19.66
N LEU A 395 11.12 -20.53 20.49
CA LEU A 395 10.77 -21.87 20.04
C LEU A 395 9.35 -21.91 19.44
N PHE A 396 8.39 -21.11 19.91
CA PHE A 396 7.05 -20.99 19.31
C PHE A 396 7.09 -20.75 17.79
N LEU A 397 8.02 -19.91 17.32
CA LEU A 397 8.15 -19.57 15.90
C LEU A 397 8.56 -20.75 15.00
N VAL A 398 9.08 -21.83 15.58
CA VAL A 398 9.45 -23.06 14.87
C VAL A 398 8.51 -24.22 15.18
N TRP A 399 7.38 -23.97 15.87
CA TRP A 399 6.38 -25.03 16.07
C TRP A 399 5.77 -25.47 14.74
N PRO A 400 5.46 -26.77 14.57
CA PRO A 400 4.97 -27.29 13.30
C PRO A 400 3.71 -26.60 12.78
N HIS A 401 2.76 -26.24 13.64
CA HIS A 401 1.54 -25.54 13.22
C HIS A 401 1.84 -24.14 12.68
N VAL A 402 2.74 -23.37 13.33
CA VAL A 402 3.17 -22.05 12.86
C VAL A 402 3.84 -22.14 11.49
N LEU A 403 4.75 -23.11 11.30
CA LEU A 403 5.42 -23.31 10.01
C LEU A 403 4.42 -23.57 8.87
N LEU A 404 3.41 -24.41 9.13
CA LEU A 404 2.37 -24.76 8.16
C LEU A 404 1.41 -23.59 7.91
N GLU A 405 0.97 -22.89 8.95
CA GLU A 405 0.07 -21.74 8.84
C GLU A 405 0.72 -20.63 8.00
N LEU A 406 1.96 -20.23 8.32
CA LEU A 406 2.66 -19.18 7.60
C LEU A 406 2.98 -19.61 6.14
N LEU A 407 3.19 -20.89 5.89
CA LEU A 407 3.31 -21.43 4.52
C LEU A 407 1.99 -21.30 3.76
N SER A 408 0.87 -21.65 4.37
CA SER A 408 -0.46 -21.48 3.78
C SER A 408 -0.72 -20.02 3.44
N TYR A 409 -0.43 -19.10 4.36
CA TYR A 409 -0.51 -17.66 4.15
C TYR A 409 0.35 -17.19 2.97
N GLY A 410 1.57 -17.72 2.84
CA GLY A 410 2.44 -17.47 1.70
C GLY A 410 1.81 -17.90 0.36
N ILE A 411 1.14 -19.05 0.32
CA ILE A 411 0.45 -19.52 -0.89
C ILE A 411 -0.78 -18.65 -1.21
N PHE A 412 -1.59 -18.30 -0.21
CA PHE A 412 -2.74 -17.39 -0.34
C PHE A 412 -2.35 -16.01 -0.89
N LEU A 413 -1.19 -15.52 -0.47
CA LEU A 413 -0.63 -14.25 -0.93
C LEU A 413 -0.16 -14.30 -2.38
N VAL A 414 0.49 -15.39 -2.78
CA VAL A 414 0.89 -15.63 -4.17
C VAL A 414 -0.34 -15.77 -5.07
N LEU A 415 -1.39 -16.45 -4.60
CA LEU A 415 -2.68 -16.52 -5.29
C LEU A 415 -3.27 -15.13 -5.53
N ALA A 416 -3.34 -14.28 -4.50
CA ALA A 416 -3.88 -12.92 -4.61
C ALA A 416 -3.18 -12.07 -5.68
N VAL A 417 -1.84 -12.16 -5.76
CA VAL A 417 -1.04 -11.42 -6.75
C VAL A 417 -1.22 -11.93 -8.18
N ASN A 418 -1.59 -13.20 -8.34
CA ASN A 418 -1.67 -13.86 -9.63
C ASN A 418 -3.11 -14.15 -10.11
N ILE A 419 -4.12 -13.77 -9.34
CA ILE A 419 -5.52 -14.13 -9.59
C ILE A 419 -6.00 -13.69 -10.99
N ASP A 420 -5.58 -12.50 -11.44
CA ASP A 420 -5.97 -11.96 -12.75
C ASP A 420 -5.24 -12.64 -13.92
N ASN A 421 -4.11 -13.30 -13.67
CA ASN A 421 -3.22 -13.83 -14.71
C ASN A 421 -3.30 -15.36 -14.85
N TRP A 422 -3.87 -16.05 -13.86
CA TRP A 422 -3.93 -17.51 -13.86
C TRP A 422 -5.28 -18.03 -14.32
N ASN A 423 -5.27 -19.21 -14.94
CA ASN A 423 -6.51 -19.91 -15.24
C ASN A 423 -7.14 -20.46 -13.95
N TRP A 424 -8.46 -20.67 -14.00
CA TRP A 424 -9.23 -21.13 -12.84
C TRP A 424 -8.72 -22.46 -12.25
N ARG A 425 -8.22 -23.37 -13.10
CA ARG A 425 -7.68 -24.67 -12.66
C ARG A 425 -6.45 -24.50 -11.77
N ARG A 426 -5.52 -23.64 -12.17
CA ARG A 426 -4.33 -23.35 -11.39
C ARG A 426 -4.69 -22.65 -10.09
N ILE A 427 -5.60 -21.69 -10.13
CA ILE A 427 -6.12 -21.02 -8.91
C ILE A 427 -6.68 -22.06 -7.95
N LEU A 428 -7.55 -22.97 -8.43
CA LEU A 428 -8.17 -24.01 -7.61
C LEU A 428 -7.14 -24.95 -6.99
N ILE A 429 -6.14 -25.41 -7.74
CA ILE A 429 -5.08 -26.29 -7.22
C ILE A 429 -4.33 -25.62 -6.06
N PHE A 430 -3.89 -24.38 -6.24
CA PHE A 430 -3.15 -23.66 -5.20
C PHE A 430 -4.03 -23.29 -4.02
N PHE A 431 -5.30 -22.94 -4.26
CA PHE A 431 -6.28 -22.68 -3.20
C PHE A 431 -6.51 -23.92 -2.35
N SER A 432 -6.79 -25.07 -2.97
CA SER A 432 -6.99 -26.35 -2.29
C SER A 432 -5.73 -26.78 -1.53
N THR A 433 -4.54 -26.54 -2.10
CA THR A 433 -3.27 -26.85 -1.43
C THR A 433 -3.07 -25.99 -0.18
N ALA A 434 -3.30 -24.68 -0.29
CA ALA A 434 -3.21 -23.77 0.85
C ALA A 434 -4.22 -24.13 1.94
N LEU A 435 -5.46 -24.44 1.55
CA LEU A 435 -6.52 -24.86 2.45
C LEU A 435 -6.19 -26.16 3.18
N LEU A 436 -5.66 -27.17 2.47
CA LEU A 436 -5.25 -28.43 3.09
C LEU A 436 -4.14 -28.22 4.12
N ILE A 437 -3.13 -27.41 3.78
CA ILE A 437 -2.05 -27.05 4.71
C ILE A 437 -2.63 -26.35 5.95
N LEU A 438 -3.61 -25.45 5.76
CA LEU A 438 -4.25 -24.73 6.86
C LEU A 438 -5.07 -25.65 7.78
N ILE A 439 -5.78 -26.64 7.22
CA ILE A 439 -6.48 -27.67 7.98
C ILE A 439 -5.49 -28.45 8.85
N VAL A 440 -4.36 -28.88 8.26
CA VAL A 440 -3.33 -29.61 9.00
C VAL A 440 -2.72 -28.73 10.09
N ALA A 441 -2.45 -27.45 9.81
CA ALA A 441 -1.95 -26.50 10.80
C ALA A 441 -2.89 -26.38 12.00
N ALA A 442 -4.17 -26.09 11.76
CA ALA A 442 -5.18 -25.95 12.81
C ALA A 442 -5.36 -27.23 13.64
N PHE A 443 -5.30 -28.40 12.99
CA PHE A 443 -5.39 -29.68 13.69
C PHE A 443 -4.19 -29.92 14.60
N VAL A 444 -2.97 -29.66 14.11
CA VAL A 444 -1.74 -29.78 14.91
C VAL A 444 -1.72 -28.80 16.08
N GLU A 445 -2.18 -27.57 15.88
CA GLU A 445 -2.33 -26.57 16.95
C GLU A 445 -3.33 -27.01 18.01
N SER A 446 -4.49 -27.52 17.59
CA SER A 446 -5.54 -28.00 18.50
C SER A 446 -5.05 -29.16 19.36
N LEU A 447 -4.37 -30.14 18.75
CA LEU A 447 -3.73 -31.24 19.49
C LEU A 447 -2.67 -30.73 20.46
N THR A 448 -1.86 -29.78 20.02
CA THR A 448 -0.82 -29.15 20.85
C THR A 448 -1.42 -28.52 22.10
N ILE A 449 -2.49 -27.73 21.95
CA ILE A 449 -3.16 -27.06 23.07
C ILE A 449 -3.69 -28.11 24.05
N VAL A 450 -4.44 -29.11 23.56
CA VAL A 450 -5.05 -30.12 24.43
C VAL A 450 -4.02 -31.01 25.13
N ILE A 451 -2.93 -31.39 24.45
CA ILE A 451 -1.83 -32.17 25.04
C ILE A 451 -1.06 -31.32 26.05
N GLY A 452 -0.75 -30.06 25.72
CA GLY A 452 -0.06 -29.12 26.60
C GLY A 452 -0.84 -28.88 27.89
N VAL A 453 -2.17 -28.79 27.80
CA VAL A 453 -3.07 -28.67 28.96
C VAL A 453 -3.06 -29.94 29.82
N LYS A 454 -2.97 -31.13 29.25
CA LYS A 454 -2.89 -32.39 30.03
C LYS A 454 -1.55 -32.57 30.75
N SER A 455 -0.51 -31.82 30.34
CA SER A 455 0.83 -31.89 30.92
C SER A 455 1.12 -30.84 32.00
N LEU A 456 0.18 -29.91 32.22
CA LEU A 456 0.15 -28.94 33.32
C LEU A 456 -0.79 -29.46 34.42
#